data_AF-A0AAD6MMR0-F1
#
_entry.id   AF-A0AAD6MMR0-F1
#
_cell.length_a   1.000
_cell.length_b   1.000
_cell.length_c   1.000
_cell.angle_alpha   90.00
_cell.angle_beta   90.00
_cell.angle_gamma   90.00
#
_symmetry.space_group_name_H-M   'P 1'
#
loop_
_entity.id
_entity.type
_entity.pdbx_description
1 polymer ?
#
loop_
_entity_poly.entity_id
_entity_poly.type
_entity_poly.pdbx_seq_one_letter_code
_entity_poly.pdbx_strand_id
1 'polypeptide(L)'
;MDTDSSTTTSTAVYRHKKDKILVIMGATGCGKTRVSIDLATRLQSEIINSDKMQVYEGLDITTNKITIQDRLGVPHHLLGEFDPDDGELTPSEYRLAGGLAISGIVSRQHLPIVVGGSNSLIHALVADRFNPELNVFDGSNPVSTQLRYNCCFLWVDVSLPVLCDYLCKRVDEMLDSGMLDELSEYYGSVDAANQIGLRKAIGRYWCGMGSGTEGSIRGLCEGDKGEHVSACEKADWQDLEIKRGRVGPKKS
;
A
#
# COMPACT_ATOMS: atom_id res chain seq x y z
N MET A 1 55.76 -28.95 -30.00
CA MET A 1 55.35 -29.88 -28.95
C MET A 1 54.84 -29.02 -27.81
N ASP A 2 53.56 -28.70 -27.95
CA ASP A 2 52.77 -27.93 -27.00
C ASP A 2 52.55 -28.77 -25.74
N THR A 3 52.80 -28.20 -24.57
CA THR A 3 52.14 -28.64 -23.34
C THR A 3 51.83 -27.42 -22.49
N ASP A 4 50.56 -27.05 -22.58
CA ASP A 4 49.88 -25.95 -21.93
C ASP A 4 49.57 -26.35 -20.47
N SER A 5 50.17 -25.68 -19.49
CA SER A 5 49.89 -25.90 -18.07
C SER A 5 48.69 -25.04 -17.66
N SER A 6 47.51 -25.60 -17.85
CA SER A 6 46.24 -24.98 -17.47
C SER A 6 46.07 -25.00 -15.94
N THR A 7 46.35 -23.85 -15.34
CA THR A 7 45.98 -23.55 -13.95
C THR A 7 44.46 -23.39 -13.89
N THR A 8 43.76 -24.37 -13.30
CA THR A 8 42.30 -24.33 -13.13
C THR A 8 41.95 -23.44 -11.94
N THR A 9 41.85 -22.12 -12.16
CA THR A 9 41.24 -21.20 -11.20
C THR A 9 39.74 -21.47 -11.11
N SER A 10 39.32 -22.17 -10.05
CA SER A 10 37.92 -22.32 -9.66
C SER A 10 37.37 -20.95 -9.25
N THR A 11 36.72 -20.26 -10.18
CA THR A 11 35.94 -19.06 -9.90
C THR A 11 34.63 -19.49 -9.25
N ALA A 12 34.63 -19.59 -7.92
CA ALA A 12 33.39 -19.66 -7.15
C ALA A 12 32.57 -18.41 -7.45
N VAL A 13 31.55 -18.56 -8.30
CA VAL A 13 30.56 -17.52 -8.56
C VAL A 13 29.80 -17.29 -7.26
N TYR A 14 30.18 -16.27 -6.49
CA TYR A 14 29.39 -15.77 -5.38
C TYR A 14 28.04 -15.32 -5.93
N ARG A 15 27.04 -16.21 -5.92
CA ARG A 15 25.64 -15.81 -6.07
C ARG A 15 25.33 -14.94 -4.85
N HIS A 16 25.27 -13.63 -5.04
CA HIS A 16 24.73 -12.72 -4.04
C HIS A 16 23.35 -13.25 -3.64
N LYS A 17 23.25 -13.76 -2.41
CA LYS A 17 22.02 -14.32 -1.88
C LYS A 17 21.07 -13.15 -1.65
N LYS A 18 19.98 -13.10 -2.41
CA LYS A 18 18.95 -12.08 -2.24
C LYS A 18 18.35 -12.16 -0.84
N ASP A 19 18.13 -10.99 -0.23
CA ASP A 19 17.46 -10.90 1.07
C ASP A 19 16.04 -11.45 0.98
N LYS A 20 15.57 -12.05 2.07
CA LYS A 20 14.21 -12.61 2.16
C LYS A 20 13.28 -11.52 2.66
N ILE A 21 12.14 -11.37 1.99
CA ILE A 21 11.08 -10.47 2.44
C ILE A 21 9.72 -11.18 2.36
N LEU A 22 8.83 -10.85 3.28
CA LEU A 22 7.43 -11.25 3.23
C LEU A 22 6.60 -10.06 2.76
N VAL A 23 5.67 -10.29 1.83
CA VAL A 23 4.77 -9.24 1.31
C VAL A 23 3.34 -9.69 1.55
N ILE A 24 2.61 -8.91 2.35
CA ILE A 24 1.19 -9.15 2.68
C ILE A 24 0.35 -8.15 1.89
N MET A 25 -0.43 -8.67 0.95
CA MET A 25 -1.23 -7.90 0.00
C MET A 25 -2.72 -8.23 0.15
N GLY A 26 -3.57 -7.33 -0.34
CA GLY A 26 -5.02 -7.50 -0.31
C GLY A 26 -5.76 -6.16 -0.25
N ALA A 27 -7.07 -6.21 -0.42
CA ALA A 27 -7.93 -5.01 -0.41
C ALA A 27 -7.90 -4.27 0.93
N THR A 28 -8.20 -2.98 0.93
CA THR A 28 -8.40 -2.21 2.17
C THR A 28 -9.50 -2.86 3.01
N GLY A 29 -9.28 -2.96 4.33
CA GLY A 29 -10.25 -3.61 5.23
C GLY A 29 -10.21 -5.14 5.28
N CYS A 30 -9.41 -5.84 4.45
CA CYS A 30 -9.36 -7.32 4.50
C CYS A 30 -8.59 -7.91 5.70
N GLY A 31 -8.09 -7.07 6.62
CA GLY A 31 -7.43 -7.54 7.86
C GLY A 31 -5.91 -7.76 7.75
N LYS A 32 -5.25 -7.24 6.70
CA LYS A 32 -3.78 -7.36 6.50
C LYS A 32 -2.98 -6.98 7.75
N THR A 33 -3.31 -5.84 8.35
CA THR A 33 -2.62 -5.31 9.53
C THR A 33 -2.68 -6.27 10.72
N ARG A 34 -3.84 -6.90 10.94
CA ARG A 34 -4.00 -7.87 12.04
C ARG A 34 -3.11 -9.10 11.82
N VAL A 35 -3.10 -9.62 10.59
CA VAL A 35 -2.25 -10.76 10.22
C VAL A 35 -0.77 -10.40 10.31
N SER A 36 -0.37 -9.20 9.90
CA SER A 36 1.02 -8.77 9.96
C SER A 36 1.56 -8.65 11.38
N ILE A 37 0.77 -8.13 12.31
CA ILE A 37 1.16 -8.03 13.73
C ILE A 37 1.29 -9.42 14.36
N ASP A 38 0.34 -10.32 14.12
CA ASP A 38 0.40 -11.70 14.65
C ASP A 38 1.62 -12.46 14.11
N LEU A 39 1.99 -12.25 12.84
CA LEU A 39 3.21 -12.81 12.28
C LEU A 39 4.46 -12.15 12.87
N ALA A 40 4.46 -10.83 13.03
CA ALA A 40 5.64 -10.10 13.46
C ALA A 40 6.06 -10.38 14.90
N THR A 41 5.08 -10.54 15.77
CA THR A 41 5.29 -10.96 17.16
C THR A 41 5.88 -12.36 17.28
N ARG A 42 5.70 -13.24 16.28
CA ARG A 42 6.21 -14.62 16.26
C ARG A 42 7.54 -14.80 15.52
N LEU A 43 7.85 -13.93 14.56
CA LEU A 43 8.94 -14.13 13.59
C LEU A 43 10.13 -13.16 13.75
N GLN A 44 10.22 -12.40 14.86
CA GLN A 44 11.26 -11.37 15.06
C GLN A 44 11.38 -10.47 13.83
N SER A 45 10.28 -9.81 13.51
CA SER A 45 10.13 -9.10 12.24
C SER A 45 9.75 -7.64 12.46
N GLU A 46 9.93 -6.84 11.42
CA GLU A 46 9.56 -5.44 11.40
C GLU A 46 8.67 -5.18 10.18
N ILE A 47 7.73 -4.25 10.32
CA ILE A 47 6.71 -3.97 9.30
C ILE A 47 7.10 -2.74 8.48
N ILE A 48 6.97 -2.82 7.16
CA ILE A 48 7.12 -1.69 6.24
C ILE A 48 5.75 -1.43 5.64
N ASN A 49 5.19 -0.25 5.88
CA ASN A 49 3.91 0.15 5.29
C ASN A 49 4.05 0.38 3.78
N SER A 50 3.14 -0.19 3.00
CA SER A 50 3.03 0.00 1.55
C SER A 50 1.64 0.52 1.14
N ASP A 51 0.97 1.26 2.02
CA ASP A 51 -0.22 2.05 1.69
C ASP A 51 0.17 3.51 1.49
N LYS A 52 -0.07 4.04 0.28
CA LYS A 52 0.33 5.39 -0.13
C LYS A 52 -0.32 6.51 0.66
N MET A 53 -1.43 6.27 1.36
CA MET A 53 -2.06 7.30 2.20
C MET A 53 -1.51 7.26 3.63
N GLN A 54 -1.09 6.09 4.10
CA GLN A 54 -0.57 5.91 5.46
C GLN A 54 0.91 6.31 5.60
N VAL A 55 1.62 6.56 4.49
CA VAL A 55 3.01 7.04 4.54
C VAL A 55 3.14 8.44 5.15
N TYR A 56 2.11 9.27 5.06
CA TYR A 56 2.15 10.67 5.49
C TYR A 56 1.80 10.87 6.96
N GLU A 57 2.44 11.87 7.56
CA GLU A 57 2.14 12.35 8.90
C GLU A 57 0.72 12.94 9.01
N GLY A 58 0.09 12.78 10.18
CA GLY A 58 -1.27 13.22 10.45
C GLY A 58 -2.36 12.41 9.74
N LEU A 59 -3.62 12.77 9.95
CA LEU A 59 -4.78 12.03 9.42
C LEU A 59 -4.80 10.55 9.81
N ASP A 60 -4.46 10.23 11.06
CA ASP A 60 -4.32 8.85 11.54
C ASP A 60 -5.65 8.10 11.55
N ILE A 61 -6.75 8.77 11.89
CA ILE A 61 -8.10 8.18 11.87
C ILE A 61 -8.54 8.01 10.42
N THR A 62 -8.48 9.09 9.62
CA THR A 62 -8.91 9.12 8.22
C THR A 62 -8.18 8.10 7.36
N THR A 63 -6.88 7.94 7.56
CA THR A 63 -6.06 6.95 6.82
C THR A 63 -6.04 5.58 7.50
N ASN A 64 -6.70 5.44 8.66
CA ASN A 64 -6.78 4.23 9.46
C ASN A 64 -5.39 3.65 9.75
N LYS A 65 -4.49 4.48 10.25
CA LYS A 65 -3.19 3.99 10.72
C LYS A 65 -3.39 3.13 11.95
N ILE A 66 -2.55 2.10 12.08
CA ILE A 66 -2.54 1.28 13.28
C ILE A 66 -2.03 2.11 14.47
N THR A 67 -2.79 2.10 15.56
CA THR A 67 -2.44 2.81 16.80
C THR A 67 -1.15 2.22 17.40
N ILE A 68 -0.40 3.04 18.15
CA ILE A 68 0.84 2.56 18.80
C ILE A 68 0.58 1.38 19.74
N GLN A 69 -0.59 1.35 20.39
CA GLN A 69 -0.99 0.27 21.29
C GLN A 69 -1.20 -1.05 20.52
N ASP A 70 -1.90 -0.99 19.39
CA ASP A 70 -2.19 -2.17 18.57
C ASP A 70 -0.97 -2.72 17.83
N ARG A 71 0.12 -1.93 17.73
CA ARG A 71 1.40 -2.40 17.17
C ARG A 71 2.06 -3.47 18.05
N LEU A 72 1.68 -3.60 19.32
CA LEU A 72 2.25 -4.58 20.28
C LEU A 72 3.79 -4.53 20.35
N GLY A 73 4.37 -3.34 20.22
CA GLY A 73 5.83 -3.13 20.23
C GLY A 73 6.55 -3.50 18.92
N VAL A 74 5.83 -3.91 17.87
CA VAL A 74 6.41 -4.19 16.55
C VAL A 74 6.83 -2.88 15.86
N PRO A 75 8.10 -2.72 15.46
CA PRO A 75 8.54 -1.54 14.70
C PRO A 75 7.83 -1.44 13.35
N HIS A 76 7.35 -0.24 13.02
CA HIS A 76 6.76 0.10 11.74
C HIS A 76 7.61 1.17 11.05
N HIS A 77 7.88 0.96 9.77
CA HIS A 77 8.62 1.87 8.89
C HIS A 77 7.71 2.40 7.79
N LEU A 78 7.98 3.60 7.30
CA LEU A 78 7.21 4.31 6.27
C LEU A 78 5.73 4.49 6.63
N LEU A 79 5.44 4.65 7.92
CA LEU A 79 4.09 4.84 8.46
C LEU A 79 4.03 6.18 9.19
N GLY A 80 3.52 7.21 8.52
CA GLY A 80 3.56 8.58 9.03
C GLY A 80 4.97 9.13 9.16
N GLU A 81 5.79 8.98 8.13
CA GLU A 81 7.19 9.46 8.10
C GLU A 81 7.43 10.55 7.04
N PHE A 82 6.43 10.86 6.21
CA PHE A 82 6.54 11.84 5.15
C PHE A 82 5.66 13.06 5.45
N ASP A 83 6.19 14.26 5.27
CA ASP A 83 5.43 15.49 5.39
C ASP A 83 4.46 15.60 4.20
N PRO A 84 3.14 15.74 4.41
CA PRO A 84 2.19 15.95 3.32
C PRO A 84 2.42 17.23 2.50
N ASP A 85 3.13 18.22 3.04
CA ASP A 85 3.43 19.48 2.37
C ASP A 85 4.64 19.38 1.41
N ASP A 86 5.46 18.32 1.52
CA ASP A 86 6.59 18.03 0.59
C ASP A 86 6.12 17.49 -0.78
N GLY A 87 4.84 17.16 -0.92
CA GLY A 87 4.22 16.75 -2.16
C GLY A 87 3.80 15.28 -2.19
N GLU A 88 3.51 14.76 -3.40
CA GLU A 88 3.09 13.37 -3.56
C GLU A 88 4.31 12.44 -3.63
N LEU A 89 4.40 11.49 -2.68
CA LEU A 89 5.39 10.43 -2.67
C LEU A 89 5.31 9.59 -3.93
N THR A 90 6.36 9.66 -4.74
CA THR A 90 6.48 8.87 -5.97
C THR A 90 6.86 7.42 -5.66
N PRO A 91 6.49 6.45 -6.53
CA PRO A 91 6.94 5.07 -6.35
C PRO A 91 8.47 4.90 -6.38
N SER A 92 9.19 5.83 -7.05
CA SER A 92 10.66 5.87 -7.07
C SER A 92 11.24 6.21 -5.70
N GLU A 93 10.70 7.23 -5.04
CA GLU A 93 11.11 7.62 -3.68
C GLU A 93 10.77 6.52 -2.68
N TYR A 94 9.58 5.93 -2.78
CA TYR A 94 9.19 4.79 -1.97
C TYR A 94 10.14 3.58 -2.18
N ARG A 95 10.55 3.29 -3.42
CA ARG A 95 11.52 2.21 -3.71
C ARG A 95 12.86 2.45 -3.01
N LEU A 96 13.31 3.71 -2.94
CA LEU A 96 14.55 4.07 -2.26
C LEU A 96 14.39 3.91 -0.74
N ALA A 97 13.38 4.57 -0.15
CA ALA A 97 13.11 4.54 1.28
C ALA A 97 12.85 3.10 1.80
N GLY A 98 12.01 2.34 1.09
CA GLY A 98 11.74 0.94 1.40
C GLY A 98 12.97 0.04 1.25
N GLY A 99 13.85 0.33 0.29
CA GLY A 99 15.13 -0.36 0.17
C GLY A 99 16.06 -0.13 1.36
N LEU A 100 16.13 1.11 1.86
CA LEU A 100 16.89 1.46 3.05
C LEU A 100 16.30 0.80 4.31
N ALA A 101 14.97 0.84 4.47
CA ALA A 101 14.28 0.17 5.57
C ALA A 101 14.56 -1.34 5.57
N ILE A 102 14.41 -2.02 4.43
CA ILE A 102 14.73 -3.45 4.28
C ILE A 102 16.18 -3.73 4.68
N SER A 103 17.13 -2.95 4.14
CA SER A 103 18.56 -3.14 4.46
C SER A 103 18.83 -2.97 5.96
N GLY A 104 18.22 -1.97 6.60
CA GLY A 104 18.32 -1.75 8.03
C GLY A 104 17.75 -2.91 8.86
N ILE A 105 16.56 -3.40 8.51
CA ILE A 105 15.91 -4.53 9.19
C ILE A 105 16.74 -5.80 9.06
N VAL A 106 17.22 -6.11 7.85
CA VAL A 106 18.08 -7.27 7.59
C VAL A 106 19.40 -7.18 8.36
N SER A 107 19.99 -5.99 8.46
CA SER A 107 21.22 -5.79 9.23
C SER A 107 21.06 -6.09 10.73
N ARG A 108 19.84 -5.93 11.27
CA ARG A 108 19.46 -6.31 12.63
C ARG A 108 19.05 -7.79 12.75
N GLN A 109 19.22 -8.58 11.69
CA GLN A 109 18.81 -9.99 11.59
C GLN A 109 17.30 -10.23 11.76
N HIS A 110 16.48 -9.20 11.49
CA HIS A 110 15.03 -9.30 11.51
C HIS A 110 14.48 -9.57 10.10
N LEU A 111 13.25 -10.11 10.04
CA LEU A 111 12.53 -10.31 8.79
C LEU A 111 11.78 -9.01 8.39
N PRO A 112 12.00 -8.46 7.18
CA PRO A 112 11.16 -7.39 6.67
C PRO A 112 9.81 -7.93 6.19
N ILE A 113 8.71 -7.38 6.72
CA ILE A 113 7.34 -7.66 6.26
C ILE A 113 6.76 -6.39 5.64
N VAL A 114 6.54 -6.40 4.32
CA VAL A 114 5.86 -5.32 3.59
C VAL A 114 4.36 -5.54 3.67
N VAL A 115 3.60 -4.55 4.12
CA VAL A 115 2.15 -4.67 4.36
C VAL A 115 1.43 -3.47 3.76
N GLY A 116 0.46 -3.71 2.87
CA GLY A 116 -0.36 -2.62 2.33
C GLY A 116 -1.18 -3.03 1.11
N GLY A 117 -1.95 -2.06 0.60
CA GLY A 117 -2.82 -2.25 -0.57
C GLY A 117 -2.28 -1.64 -1.86
N SER A 118 -1.31 -0.72 -1.80
CA SER A 118 -0.87 0.01 -2.99
C SER A 118 0.07 -0.83 -3.86
N ASN A 119 -0.51 -1.53 -4.85
CA ASN A 119 0.23 -2.41 -5.75
C ASN A 119 1.35 -1.69 -6.53
N SER A 120 1.18 -0.39 -6.82
CA SER A 120 2.21 0.43 -7.46
C SER A 120 3.48 0.56 -6.61
N LEU A 121 3.33 0.78 -5.30
CA LEU A 121 4.44 0.87 -4.35
C LEU A 121 5.11 -0.48 -4.16
N ILE A 122 4.31 -1.53 -4.01
CA ILE A 122 4.82 -2.91 -3.88
C ILE A 122 5.62 -3.29 -5.13
N HIS A 123 5.06 -3.07 -6.33
CA HIS A 123 5.75 -3.33 -7.59
C HIS A 123 7.06 -2.55 -7.68
N ALA A 124 7.02 -1.24 -7.40
CA ALA A 124 8.21 -0.40 -7.41
C ALA A 124 9.27 -0.89 -6.43
N LEU A 125 8.90 -1.45 -5.29
CA LEU A 125 9.85 -2.00 -4.30
C LEU A 125 10.46 -3.35 -4.73
N VAL A 126 9.63 -4.27 -5.23
CA VAL A 126 10.05 -5.66 -5.48
C VAL A 126 10.62 -5.91 -6.87
N ALA A 127 10.32 -5.06 -7.87
CA ALA A 127 10.85 -5.22 -9.22
C ALA A 127 12.39 -5.08 -9.24
N ASP A 128 13.09 -5.94 -9.97
CA ASP A 128 14.55 -5.84 -10.12
C ASP A 128 14.94 -4.52 -10.81
N ARG A 129 14.30 -4.23 -11.95
CA ARG A 129 14.39 -2.95 -12.66
C ARG A 129 13.05 -2.23 -12.59
N PHE A 130 13.07 -0.99 -12.13
CA PHE A 130 11.89 -0.15 -12.02
C PHE A 130 12.01 1.03 -13.00
N ASN A 131 10.99 1.24 -13.82
CA ASN A 131 10.89 2.41 -14.70
C ASN A 131 9.65 3.22 -14.27
N PRO A 132 9.80 4.45 -13.77
CA PRO A 132 8.68 5.28 -13.34
C PRO A 132 7.77 5.73 -14.48
N GLU A 133 8.25 5.72 -15.73
CA GLU A 133 7.46 6.15 -16.90
C GLU A 133 6.52 5.06 -17.43
N LEU A 134 6.70 3.81 -16.98
CA LEU A 134 5.91 2.67 -17.45
C LEU A 134 4.83 2.33 -16.43
N ASN A 135 3.57 2.40 -16.87
CA ASN A 135 2.47 1.84 -16.12
C ASN A 135 2.34 0.34 -16.44
N VAL A 136 2.73 -0.51 -15.51
CA VAL A 136 2.63 -1.98 -15.69
C VAL A 136 1.22 -2.53 -15.47
N PHE A 137 0.30 -1.72 -14.96
CA PHE A 137 -1.07 -2.14 -14.65
C PHE A 137 -2.05 -1.88 -15.80
N ASP A 138 -1.60 -1.25 -16.90
CA ASP A 138 -2.42 -1.02 -18.09
C ASP A 138 -2.52 -2.24 -19.02
N GLY A 139 -1.79 -3.32 -18.71
CA GLY A 139 -1.74 -4.57 -19.48
C GLY A 139 -0.99 -4.49 -20.81
N SER A 140 -0.41 -3.33 -21.15
CA SER A 140 0.31 -3.09 -22.40
C SER A 140 1.83 -3.28 -22.26
N ASN A 141 2.35 -3.13 -21.04
CA ASN A 141 3.79 -3.14 -20.77
C ASN A 141 4.29 -4.47 -20.20
N PRO A 142 5.49 -4.92 -20.60
CA PRO A 142 6.08 -6.13 -20.04
C PRO A 142 6.46 -5.93 -18.57
N VAL A 143 5.95 -6.79 -17.70
CA VAL A 143 6.31 -6.82 -16.27
C VAL A 143 7.64 -7.55 -16.11
N SER A 144 8.55 -7.01 -15.29
CA SER A 144 9.79 -7.71 -14.94
C SER A 144 9.48 -9.04 -14.27
N THR A 145 9.96 -10.14 -14.83
CA THR A 145 9.86 -11.48 -14.22
C THR A 145 10.86 -11.68 -13.09
N GLN A 146 11.83 -10.77 -12.95
CA GLN A 146 12.86 -10.82 -11.92
C GLN A 146 12.51 -9.89 -10.76
N LEU A 147 12.62 -10.44 -9.55
CA LEU A 147 12.42 -9.73 -8.28
C LEU A 147 13.76 -9.32 -7.69
N ARG A 148 13.83 -8.14 -7.08
CA ARG A 148 14.99 -7.61 -6.35
C ARG A 148 15.35 -8.46 -5.12
N TYR A 149 14.33 -9.06 -4.50
CA TYR A 149 14.43 -9.84 -3.26
C TYR A 149 13.90 -11.27 -3.46
N ASN A 150 14.13 -12.15 -2.48
CA ASN A 150 13.46 -13.43 -2.38
C ASN A 150 12.13 -13.25 -1.65
N CYS A 151 11.08 -12.96 -2.41
CA CYS A 151 9.77 -12.59 -1.86
C CYS A 151 8.89 -13.81 -1.59
N CYS A 152 8.24 -13.84 -0.43
CA CYS A 152 7.05 -14.64 -0.19
C CYS A 152 5.83 -13.71 -0.25
N PHE A 153 4.80 -14.07 -1.02
CA PHE A 153 3.58 -13.29 -1.12
C PHE A 153 2.44 -13.99 -0.37
N LEU A 154 1.81 -13.27 0.56
CA LEU A 154 0.60 -13.68 1.25
C LEU A 154 -0.53 -12.75 0.80
N TRP A 155 -1.49 -13.29 0.05
CA TRP A 155 -2.66 -12.55 -0.37
C TRP A 155 -3.83 -12.86 0.55
N VAL A 156 -4.34 -11.83 1.21
CA VAL A 156 -5.54 -11.90 2.05
C VAL A 156 -6.75 -11.50 1.21
N ASP A 157 -7.60 -12.48 0.92
CA ASP A 157 -8.82 -12.32 0.12
C ASP A 157 -10.07 -12.50 1.00
N VAL A 158 -11.10 -11.73 0.70
CA VAL A 158 -12.38 -11.72 1.43
C VAL A 158 -13.50 -11.58 0.41
N SER A 159 -14.63 -12.25 0.64
CA SER A 159 -15.78 -12.13 -0.25
C SER A 159 -16.30 -10.69 -0.24
N LEU A 160 -16.69 -10.21 -1.43
CA LEU A 160 -17.09 -8.82 -1.60
C LEU A 160 -18.24 -8.37 -0.67
N PRO A 161 -19.31 -9.15 -0.46
CA PRO A 161 -20.39 -8.73 0.44
C PRO A 161 -19.91 -8.52 1.88
N VAL A 162 -19.04 -9.41 2.37
CA VAL A 162 -18.47 -9.32 3.73
C VAL A 162 -17.53 -8.12 3.84
N LEU A 163 -16.75 -7.85 2.78
CA LEU A 163 -15.86 -6.70 2.73
C LEU A 163 -16.65 -5.38 2.77
N CYS A 164 -17.71 -5.26 1.98
CA CYS A 164 -18.58 -4.07 1.97
C CYS A 164 -19.21 -3.81 3.34
N ASP A 165 -19.80 -4.85 3.96
CA ASP A 165 -20.41 -4.72 5.29
C ASP A 165 -19.40 -4.28 6.36
N TYR A 166 -18.18 -4.80 6.27
CA TYR A 166 -17.09 -4.41 7.16
C TYR A 166 -16.65 -2.96 6.94
N LEU A 167 -16.55 -2.53 5.67
CA LEU A 167 -16.14 -1.17 5.34
C LEU A 167 -17.17 -0.13 5.80
N CYS A 168 -18.48 -0.34 5.63
CA CYS A 168 -19.48 0.61 6.14
C CYS A 168 -19.37 0.72 7.69
N LYS A 169 -19.27 -0.40 8.42
CA LYS A 169 -19.09 -0.38 9.89
C LYS A 169 -17.82 0.37 10.31
N ARG A 170 -16.73 0.15 9.59
CA ARG A 170 -15.46 0.80 9.88
C ARG A 170 -15.54 2.31 9.66
N VAL A 171 -16.25 2.78 8.63
CA VAL A 171 -16.48 4.21 8.43
C VAL A 171 -17.27 4.79 9.59
N ASP A 172 -18.30 4.08 10.08
CA ASP A 172 -19.04 4.51 11.27
C ASP A 172 -18.11 4.64 12.49
N GLU A 173 -17.26 3.65 12.74
CA GLU A 173 -16.25 3.69 13.82
C GLU A 173 -15.25 4.86 13.66
N MET A 174 -14.85 5.17 12.42
CA MET A 174 -13.96 6.31 12.13
C MET A 174 -14.65 7.64 12.44
N LEU A 175 -15.93 7.78 12.08
CA LEU A 175 -16.73 8.97 12.42
C LEU A 175 -16.86 9.12 13.94
N ASP A 176 -17.21 8.04 14.64
CA ASP A 176 -17.32 8.02 16.10
C ASP A 176 -15.98 8.34 16.80
N SER A 177 -14.85 8.03 16.15
CA SER A 177 -13.50 8.34 16.64
C SER A 177 -13.06 9.78 16.38
N GLY A 178 -13.88 10.62 15.75
CA GLY A 178 -13.56 12.02 15.48
C GLY A 178 -12.90 12.28 14.12
N MET A 179 -13.14 11.43 13.12
CA MET A 179 -12.63 11.64 11.75
C MET A 179 -12.98 13.05 11.20
N LEU A 180 -14.19 13.55 11.49
CA LEU A 180 -14.62 14.87 11.04
C LEU A 180 -13.83 15.99 11.70
N ASP A 181 -13.52 15.86 12.99
CA ASP A 181 -12.72 16.85 13.73
C ASP A 181 -11.30 16.88 13.17
N GLU A 182 -10.69 15.70 12.97
CA GLU A 182 -9.37 15.54 12.37
C GLU A 182 -9.29 16.18 10.97
N LEU A 183 -10.30 15.97 10.13
CA LEU A 183 -10.39 16.60 8.81
C LEU A 183 -10.59 18.11 8.90
N SER A 184 -11.42 18.57 9.83
CA SER A 184 -11.69 20.00 10.00
C SER A 184 -10.45 20.77 10.41
N GLU A 185 -9.62 20.21 11.29
CA GLU A 185 -8.35 20.79 11.72
C GLU A 185 -7.34 20.77 10.57
N TYR A 186 -7.29 19.66 9.83
CA TYR A 186 -6.37 19.50 8.71
C TYR A 186 -6.66 20.47 7.54
N TYR A 187 -7.93 20.75 7.23
CA TYR A 187 -8.34 21.67 6.16
C TYR A 187 -8.59 23.11 6.62
N GLY A 188 -8.68 23.37 7.92
CA GLY A 188 -9.07 24.67 8.47
C GLY A 188 -8.13 25.85 8.16
N SER A 189 -6.94 25.58 7.61
CA SER A 189 -5.91 26.59 7.35
C SER A 189 -5.45 26.72 5.89
N VAL A 190 -6.01 25.95 4.94
CA VAL A 190 -5.44 25.83 3.59
C VAL A 190 -6.43 26.15 2.47
N ASP A 191 -6.01 27.03 1.56
CA ASP A 191 -6.73 27.38 0.34
C ASP A 191 -6.97 26.14 -0.54
N ALA A 192 -8.23 25.84 -0.86
CA ALA A 192 -8.63 24.67 -1.63
C ALA A 192 -8.00 24.57 -3.03
N ALA A 193 -7.44 25.68 -3.54
CA ALA A 193 -6.80 25.77 -4.85
C ALA A 193 -5.36 25.19 -4.91
N ASN A 194 -4.67 25.03 -3.77
CA ASN A 194 -3.27 24.59 -3.71
C ASN A 194 -3.08 23.20 -3.05
N GLN A 195 -4.09 22.33 -3.14
CA GLN A 195 -3.99 20.99 -2.56
C GLN A 195 -2.99 20.11 -3.34
N ILE A 196 -1.95 19.64 -2.66
CA ILE A 196 -0.94 18.69 -3.18
C ILE A 196 -1.04 17.38 -2.38
N GLY A 197 -0.63 16.26 -2.97
CA GLY A 197 -0.45 14.98 -2.29
C GLY A 197 -1.69 14.49 -1.54
N LEU A 198 -1.53 14.26 -0.23
CA LEU A 198 -2.57 13.76 0.68
C LEU A 198 -3.81 14.68 0.72
N ARG A 199 -3.61 16.00 0.71
CA ARG A 199 -4.69 17.01 0.70
C ARG A 199 -5.55 16.89 -0.56
N LYS A 200 -4.95 16.60 -1.71
CA LYS A 200 -5.68 16.43 -2.99
C LYS A 200 -6.44 15.10 -3.04
N ALA A 201 -5.86 14.06 -2.46
CA ALA A 201 -6.46 12.74 -2.41
C ALA A 201 -7.72 12.76 -1.55
N ILE A 202 -7.68 13.38 -0.37
CA ILE A 202 -8.80 13.40 0.59
C ILE A 202 -9.73 14.60 0.33
N GLY A 203 -9.20 15.75 -0.05
CA GLY A 203 -9.94 17.01 -0.21
C GLY A 203 -10.93 17.01 -1.37
N ARG A 204 -10.69 16.22 -2.42
CA ARG A 204 -11.70 15.98 -3.48
C ARG A 204 -12.99 15.35 -2.94
N TYR A 205 -12.90 14.58 -1.86
CA TYR A 205 -14.06 13.99 -1.20
C TYR A 205 -14.70 14.98 -0.22
N TRP A 206 -13.90 15.72 0.54
CA TRP A 206 -14.38 16.73 1.48
C TRP A 206 -15.13 17.89 0.80
N CYS A 207 -14.59 18.45 -0.29
CA CYS A 207 -15.26 19.53 -1.03
C CYS A 207 -16.58 19.07 -1.68
N GLY A 208 -16.74 17.77 -1.96
CA GLY A 208 -18.00 17.19 -2.41
C GLY A 208 -19.04 17.05 -1.30
N MET A 209 -18.61 16.98 -0.04
CA MET A 209 -19.45 16.89 1.17
C MET A 209 -19.82 18.27 1.72
N GLY A 210 -20.11 19.24 0.83
CA GLY A 210 -20.32 20.66 1.16
C GLY A 210 -20.98 20.92 2.52
N SER A 211 -20.47 21.93 3.23
CA SER A 211 -20.93 22.44 4.52
C SER A 211 -22.44 22.28 4.74
N GLY A 212 -22.85 21.21 5.40
CA GLY A 212 -24.24 20.97 5.76
C GLY A 212 -24.73 19.58 5.43
N THR A 213 -25.03 18.85 6.51
CA THR A 213 -25.88 17.66 6.64
C THR A 213 -25.18 16.30 6.71
N GLU A 214 -25.25 15.73 7.92
CA GLU A 214 -24.97 14.33 8.29
C GLU A 214 -25.70 13.28 7.41
N GLY A 215 -26.60 13.71 6.51
CA GLY A 215 -27.38 12.84 5.64
C GLY A 215 -26.67 12.36 4.36
N SER A 216 -25.54 12.93 3.96
CA SER A 216 -24.88 12.57 2.68
C SER A 216 -24.01 11.31 2.76
N ILE A 217 -23.49 10.95 3.95
CA ILE A 217 -22.62 9.77 4.10
C ILE A 217 -23.42 8.46 3.98
N ARG A 218 -24.69 8.43 4.44
CA ARG A 218 -25.58 7.26 4.24
C ARG A 218 -25.92 7.02 2.77
N GLY A 219 -25.91 8.06 1.93
CA GLY A 219 -26.14 7.94 0.49
C GLY A 219 -25.04 7.18 -0.27
N LEU A 220 -23.84 7.03 0.33
CA LEU A 220 -22.73 6.27 -0.28
C LEU A 220 -22.88 4.75 -0.12
N CYS A 221 -23.58 4.25 0.91
CA CYS A 221 -23.87 2.81 1.05
C CYS A 221 -25.24 2.42 0.41
N GLU A 222 -26.18 3.35 0.16
CA GLU A 222 -27.53 3.04 -0.38
C GLU A 222 -27.88 3.63 -1.77
N GLY A 223 -27.03 4.48 -2.37
CA GLY A 223 -27.28 5.11 -3.67
C GLY A 223 -26.32 4.65 -4.77
N ASP A 224 -26.88 4.03 -5.81
CA ASP A 224 -26.26 3.69 -7.10
C ASP A 224 -24.99 2.79 -7.08
N LYS A 225 -25.22 1.54 -7.48
CA LYS A 225 -24.19 0.61 -7.97
C LYS A 225 -23.54 1.21 -9.23
N GLY A 226 -22.52 2.05 -9.08
CA GLY A 226 -21.85 2.59 -10.25
C GLY A 226 -20.64 3.50 -10.02
N GLU A 227 -20.73 4.53 -9.18
CA GLU A 227 -19.82 5.67 -9.41
C GLU A 227 -19.04 6.26 -8.23
N HIS A 228 -19.23 5.81 -6.98
CA HIS A 228 -18.55 6.45 -5.83
C HIS A 228 -17.69 5.51 -4.98
N VAL A 229 -16.98 4.61 -5.67
CA VAL A 229 -15.80 3.94 -5.14
C VAL A 229 -14.64 4.96 -5.12
N SER A 230 -13.87 5.03 -4.02
CA SER A 230 -12.68 5.91 -3.89
C SER A 230 -11.78 5.77 -5.13
N ALA A 231 -11.10 6.79 -5.63
CA ALA A 231 -10.20 6.66 -6.78
C ALA A 231 -9.00 5.75 -6.46
N CYS A 232 -8.68 5.64 -5.16
CA CYS A 232 -7.71 4.69 -4.61
C CYS A 232 -8.25 3.26 -4.71
N GLU A 233 -9.52 3.08 -4.35
CA GLU A 233 -10.22 1.83 -4.56
C GLU A 233 -10.46 1.58 -6.06
N LYS A 234 -10.85 2.53 -6.91
CA LYS A 234 -11.09 2.37 -8.35
C LYS A 234 -9.83 1.92 -9.07
N ALA A 235 -8.65 2.37 -8.62
CA ALA A 235 -7.36 1.87 -9.10
C ALA A 235 -7.12 0.42 -8.63
N ASP A 236 -7.42 0.08 -7.38
CA ASP A 236 -7.36 -1.30 -6.87
C ASP A 236 -8.45 -2.23 -7.48
N TRP A 237 -9.61 -1.67 -7.84
CA TRP A 237 -10.77 -2.31 -8.48
C TRP A 237 -10.50 -2.53 -9.96
N GLN A 238 -9.89 -1.58 -10.66
CA GLN A 238 -9.38 -1.81 -12.02
C GLN A 238 -8.33 -2.92 -12.01
N ASP A 239 -7.45 -2.95 -11.00
CA ASP A 239 -6.44 -4.00 -10.87
C ASP A 239 -7.04 -5.37 -10.48
N LEU A 240 -8.19 -5.39 -9.79
CA LEU A 240 -9.01 -6.58 -9.50
C LEU A 240 -9.86 -7.05 -10.70
N GLU A 241 -10.42 -6.13 -11.49
CA GLU A 241 -11.18 -6.42 -12.72
C GLU A 241 -10.28 -6.93 -13.83
N ILE A 242 -9.06 -6.38 -13.96
CA ILE A 242 -8.03 -6.89 -14.87
C ILE A 242 -7.61 -8.31 -14.48
N LYS A 243 -7.60 -8.66 -13.19
CA LYS A 243 -7.25 -10.00 -12.68
C LYS A 243 -8.38 -11.03 -12.73
N ARG A 244 -9.66 -10.62 -12.75
CA ARG A 244 -10.80 -11.56 -12.83
C ARG A 244 -11.18 -12.01 -14.24
N GLY A 245 -10.59 -11.42 -15.28
CA GLY A 245 -10.89 -11.76 -16.66
C GLY A 245 -12.30 -11.31 -17.05
N ARG A 246 -12.41 -10.66 -18.21
CA ARG A 246 -13.70 -10.40 -18.84
C ARG A 246 -14.42 -11.72 -19.13
N VAL A 247 -15.30 -12.14 -18.23
CA VAL A 247 -16.54 -12.82 -18.62
C VAL A 247 -17.62 -11.75 -18.59
N GLY A 248 -17.69 -10.96 -19.66
CA GLY A 248 -18.90 -10.19 -19.93
C GLY A 248 -20.06 -11.15 -20.18
N PRO A 249 -21.30 -10.80 -19.81
CA PRO A 249 -22.45 -11.59 -20.19
C PRO A 249 -22.51 -11.64 -21.73
N LYS A 250 -22.45 -12.84 -22.31
CA LYS A 250 -22.89 -13.04 -23.68
C LYS A 250 -24.37 -12.65 -23.70
N LYS A 251 -24.67 -11.50 -24.30
CA LYS A 251 -26.03 -11.20 -24.77
C LYS A 251 -26.39 -12.29 -25.79
N SER A 252 -27.29 -13.19 -25.40
CA SER A 252 -28.12 -13.96 -26.33
C SER A 252 -29.29 -13.10 -26.77
#